data_AF-A0A949EMF2-F1
#
_entry.id   AF-A0A949EMF2-F1
#
_cell.length_a   1.000
_cell.length_b   1.000
_cell.length_c   1.000
_cell.angle_alpha   90.00
_cell.angle_beta   90.00
_cell.angle_gamma   90.00
#
_symmetry.space_group_name_H-M   'P 1'
#
loop_
_entity.id
_entity.type
_entity.pdbx_description
1 polymer ?
#
loop_
_entity_poly.entity_id
_entity_poly.type
_entity_poly.pdbx_seq_one_letter_code
_entity_poly.pdbx_strand_id
1 'polypeptide(L)'
;MKKTLLQLISIIVIVNFAGVGSAAVIDLTDDIQMNIDGKFEGMVYFDAVDNNFYEDTLVTDGRLLLNGDVFIESLDTYVKIGAQFRHEIFNGFNNESDPDVSMREAYVELRKEKYNFAVGRQIVTWGKLDDSVIVDRINPQDYSHYILYDKQERKDPALMMLYKYFNDDVSMEVAYLPFFEPSHVKMFGSDWAMFGHLLEEVNYGTYTSAQKSAVNSIAISDHDTVTDKSLKNSQVGVRFRGKVNDVDYSLYYMNVYNSVPVLKEKTANGTIVK
;
A
#
# COMPACT_ATOMS: atom_id res chain seq x y z
N MET A 1 -35.79 23.83 -22.21
CA MET A 1 -35.05 22.63 -22.66
C MET A 1 -34.68 21.81 -21.44
N LYS A 2 -35.16 20.55 -21.38
CA LYS A 2 -34.89 19.62 -20.28
C LYS A 2 -33.41 19.26 -20.27
N LYS A 3 -32.65 19.70 -19.26
CA LYS A 3 -31.36 19.08 -18.93
C LYS A 3 -31.67 17.74 -18.27
N THR A 4 -31.51 16.68 -19.05
CA THR A 4 -31.65 15.29 -18.61
C THR A 4 -30.61 14.98 -17.54
N LEU A 5 -31.06 14.25 -16.52
CA LEU A 5 -30.43 13.86 -15.27
C LEU A 5 -29.26 12.86 -15.44
N LEU A 6 -28.46 13.00 -16.50
CA LEU A 6 -27.50 12.01 -17.00
C LEU A 6 -26.04 12.51 -16.99
N GLN A 7 -25.69 13.42 -16.07
CA GLN A 7 -24.36 14.06 -15.99
C GLN A 7 -23.45 13.47 -14.90
N LEU A 8 -23.69 12.25 -14.43
CA LEU A 8 -22.97 11.70 -13.27
C LEU A 8 -22.45 10.27 -13.46
N ILE A 9 -22.18 9.89 -14.71
CA ILE A 9 -21.50 8.64 -15.01
C ILE A 9 -20.29 8.98 -15.88
N SER A 10 -19.18 9.29 -15.22
CA SER A 10 -17.85 9.19 -15.83
C SER A 10 -17.63 7.72 -16.20
N ILE A 11 -17.33 7.45 -17.48
CA ILE A 11 -17.01 6.12 -17.97
C ILE A 11 -15.51 6.12 -18.24
N ILE A 12 -14.75 5.61 -17.27
CA ILE A 12 -13.31 5.39 -17.42
C ILE A 12 -13.12 3.99 -18.02
N VAL A 13 -12.39 3.90 -19.13
CA VAL A 13 -11.97 2.63 -19.72
C VAL A 13 -10.55 2.32 -19.24
N ILE A 14 -10.38 1.17 -18.60
CA ILE A 14 -9.10 0.71 -18.06
C ILE A 14 -8.60 -0.43 -18.94
N VAL A 15 -7.37 -0.30 -19.44
CA VAL A 15 -6.66 -1.39 -20.13
C VAL A 15 -5.47 -1.80 -19.28
N ASN A 16 -5.46 -3.06 -18.86
CA ASN A 16 -4.39 -3.65 -18.05
C ASN A 16 -3.51 -4.55 -18.91
N PHE A 17 -2.20 -4.40 -18.81
CA PHE A 17 -1.23 -5.36 -19.33
C PHE A 17 -0.26 -5.74 -18.22
N ALA A 18 -0.10 -7.03 -17.96
CA ALA A 18 0.83 -7.53 -16.96
C ALA A 18 1.73 -8.62 -17.56
N GLY A 19 3.02 -8.56 -17.25
CA GLY A 19 4.01 -9.56 -17.58
C GLY A 19 4.77 -9.97 -16.33
N VAL A 20 4.86 -11.28 -16.08
CA VAL A 20 5.71 -11.83 -15.03
C VAL A 20 7.00 -12.31 -15.69
N GLY A 21 8.14 -11.78 -15.23
CA GLY A 21 9.45 -12.31 -15.59
C GLY A 21 9.67 -13.62 -14.83
N SER A 22 10.04 -14.69 -15.54
CA SER A 22 10.30 -15.99 -14.93
C SER A 22 11.34 -15.88 -13.81
N ALA A 23 11.07 -16.55 -12.69
CA ALA A 23 12.04 -16.72 -11.64
C ALA A 23 13.25 -17.47 -12.19
N ALA A 24 14.44 -16.88 -12.09
CA ALA A 24 15.69 -17.56 -12.35
C ALA A 24 16.21 -18.10 -11.02
N VAL A 25 16.20 -19.43 -10.87
CA VAL A 25 16.88 -20.12 -9.77
C VAL A 25 18.34 -20.29 -10.18
N ILE A 26 19.26 -19.77 -9.38
CA ILE A 26 20.70 -19.88 -9.59
C ILE A 26 21.28 -20.57 -8.35
N ASP A 27 21.67 -21.82 -8.53
CA ASP A 27 22.45 -22.55 -7.53
C ASP A 27 23.91 -22.08 -7.64
N LEU A 28 24.35 -21.26 -6.69
CA LEU A 28 25.73 -20.74 -6.67
C LEU A 28 26.70 -21.79 -6.13
N THR A 29 26.24 -22.59 -5.17
CA THR A 29 26.88 -23.79 -4.61
C THR A 29 25.78 -24.74 -4.13
N ASP A 30 26.13 -25.98 -3.74
CA ASP A 30 25.18 -26.91 -3.10
C ASP A 30 24.50 -26.35 -1.84
N ASP A 31 25.08 -25.28 -1.25
CA ASP A 31 24.71 -24.71 0.04
C ASP A 31 23.98 -23.35 -0.08
N ILE A 32 23.97 -22.74 -1.28
CA ILE A 32 23.45 -21.40 -1.53
C ILE A 32 22.57 -21.41 -2.78
N GLN A 33 21.26 -21.20 -2.56
CA GLN A 33 20.26 -21.06 -3.60
C GLN A 33 19.83 -19.61 -3.72
N MET A 34 19.84 -19.04 -4.92
CA MET A 34 19.40 -17.67 -5.18
C MET A 34 18.22 -17.67 -6.16
N ASN A 35 17.22 -16.85 -5.89
CA ASN A 35 16.11 -16.60 -6.81
C ASN A 35 16.04 -15.12 -7.16
N ILE A 36 15.78 -14.82 -8.43
CA ILE A 36 15.43 -13.48 -8.88
C ILE A 36 14.12 -13.59 -9.66
N ASP A 37 13.14 -12.78 -9.28
CA ASP A 37 11.87 -12.63 -10.00
C ASP A 37 11.55 -11.16 -10.27
N GLY A 38 10.65 -10.93 -11.21
CA GLY A 38 10.18 -9.59 -11.50
C GLY A 38 8.78 -9.59 -12.10
N LYS A 39 8.10 -8.46 -11.96
CA LYS A 39 6.77 -8.23 -12.50
C LYS A 39 6.72 -6.85 -13.10
N PHE A 40 6.22 -6.72 -14.31
CA PHE A 40 5.90 -5.45 -14.93
C PHE A 40 4.40 -5.35 -15.17
N GLU A 41 3.83 -4.19 -14.86
CA GLU A 41 2.43 -3.89 -15.06
C GLU A 41 2.30 -2.52 -15.71
N GLY A 42 1.44 -2.43 -16.71
CA GLY A 42 1.05 -1.18 -17.35
C GLY A 42 -0.46 -1.03 -17.29
N MET A 43 -0.91 0.11 -16.83
CA MET A 43 -2.32 0.51 -16.85
C MET A 43 -2.46 1.76 -17.68
N VAL A 44 -3.48 1.80 -18.53
CA VAL A 44 -3.84 2.99 -19.29
C VAL A 44 -5.29 3.31 -18.99
N TYR A 45 -5.52 4.54 -18.55
CA TYR A 45 -6.81 5.09 -18.20
C TYR A 45 -7.21 6.11 -19.26
N PHE A 46 -8.38 5.90 -19.85
CA PHE A 46 -8.98 6.83 -20.79
C PHE A 46 -10.28 7.35 -20.21
N ASP A 47 -10.46 8.66 -20.21
CA ASP A 47 -11.76 9.24 -19.98
C ASP A 47 -12.56 9.24 -21.29
N ALA A 48 -13.70 8.57 -21.30
CA ALA A 48 -14.57 8.47 -22.46
C ALA A 48 -15.56 9.65 -22.56
N VAL A 49 -15.75 10.44 -21.50
CA VAL A 49 -16.71 11.55 -21.47
C VAL A 49 -16.14 12.75 -20.72
N ASP A 50 -15.67 13.73 -21.49
CA ASP A 50 -15.22 15.03 -20.99
C ASP A 50 -16.38 15.78 -20.33
N ASN A 51 -16.44 15.71 -19.00
CA ASN A 51 -17.44 16.38 -18.17
C ASN A 51 -16.85 17.54 -17.34
N ASN A 52 -15.53 17.67 -17.32
CA ASN A 52 -14.82 18.64 -16.50
C ASN A 52 -13.52 19.08 -17.19
N PHE A 53 -13.36 20.40 -17.35
CA PHE A 53 -12.21 20.99 -18.05
C PHE A 53 -10.86 20.78 -17.35
N TYR A 54 -10.88 20.36 -16.08
CA TYR A 54 -9.69 20.19 -15.24
C TYR A 54 -9.21 18.73 -15.14
N GLU A 55 -9.87 17.78 -15.81
CA GLU A 55 -9.50 16.35 -15.75
C GLU A 55 -8.50 15.97 -16.85
N ASP A 56 -7.63 14.99 -16.56
CA ASP A 56 -6.76 14.44 -17.60
C ASP A 56 -7.51 13.45 -18.50
N THR A 57 -7.21 13.54 -19.79
CA THR A 57 -7.88 12.72 -20.81
C THR A 57 -7.25 11.33 -20.96
N LEU A 58 -5.97 11.22 -20.60
CA LEU A 58 -5.19 10.00 -20.67
C LEU A 58 -4.20 9.95 -19.51
N VAL A 59 -4.32 8.94 -18.67
CA VAL A 59 -3.32 8.63 -17.63
C VAL A 59 -2.68 7.29 -17.97
N THR A 60 -1.36 7.22 -17.91
CA THR A 60 -0.59 5.97 -18.04
C THR A 60 0.18 5.71 -16.76
N ASP A 61 0.05 4.52 -16.21
CA ASP A 61 0.80 4.07 -15.04
C ASP A 61 1.60 2.82 -15.37
N GLY A 62 2.90 2.88 -15.11
CA GLY A 62 3.83 1.77 -15.27
C GLY A 62 4.44 1.37 -13.93
N ARG A 63 4.42 0.08 -13.62
CA ARG A 63 5.01 -0.49 -12.40
C ARG A 63 5.98 -1.60 -12.77
N LEU A 64 7.19 -1.55 -12.21
CA LEU A 64 8.18 -2.62 -12.28
C LEU A 64 8.55 -3.04 -10.86
N LEU A 65 8.36 -4.31 -10.54
CA LEU A 65 8.82 -4.94 -9.30
C LEU A 65 9.98 -5.88 -9.64
N LEU A 66 11.02 -5.83 -8.83
CA LEU A 66 12.16 -6.74 -8.88
C LEU A 66 12.41 -7.28 -7.48
N ASN A 67 12.48 -8.59 -7.35
CA ASN A 67 12.80 -9.26 -6.10
C ASN A 67 14.00 -10.18 -6.29
N GLY A 68 14.85 -10.23 -5.27
CA GLY A 68 15.92 -11.18 -5.14
C GLY A 68 15.87 -11.80 -3.75
N ASP A 69 16.02 -13.12 -3.69
CA ASP A 69 16.20 -13.82 -2.44
C ASP A 69 17.31 -14.85 -2.49
N VAL A 70 17.87 -15.12 -1.32
CA VAL A 70 18.95 -16.08 -1.12
C VAL A 70 18.61 -16.95 0.08
N PHE A 71 18.72 -18.26 -0.08
CA PHE A 71 18.67 -19.22 1.01
C PHE A 71 20.04 -19.86 1.18
N ILE A 72 20.54 -19.82 2.42
CA ILE A 72 21.83 -20.39 2.83
C ILE A 72 21.52 -21.58 3.74
N GLU A 73 21.70 -22.80 3.22
CA GLU A 73 21.30 -24.04 3.89
C GLU A 73 22.07 -24.26 5.20
N SER A 74 23.40 -24.10 5.18
CA SER A 74 24.24 -24.29 6.37
C SER A 74 23.94 -23.36 7.55
N LEU A 75 23.27 -22.23 7.29
CA LEU A 75 22.87 -21.26 8.30
C LEU A 75 21.36 -21.25 8.56
N ASP A 76 20.59 -22.07 7.85
CA ASP A 76 19.11 -22.03 7.89
C ASP A 76 18.57 -20.61 7.69
N THR A 77 19.22 -19.82 6.83
CA THR A 77 18.98 -18.37 6.74
C THR A 77 18.48 -17.99 5.36
N TYR A 78 17.36 -17.26 5.33
CA TYR A 78 16.77 -16.68 4.14
C TYR A 78 16.91 -15.15 4.18
N VAL A 79 17.30 -14.55 3.07
CA VAL A 79 17.40 -13.10 2.90
C VAL A 79 16.58 -12.70 1.69
N LYS A 80 15.74 -11.66 1.83
CA LYS A 80 14.96 -11.12 0.72
C LYS A 80 15.18 -9.62 0.58
N ILE A 81 15.35 -9.18 -0.66
CA ILE A 81 15.37 -7.77 -1.05
C ILE A 81 14.42 -7.62 -2.24
N GLY A 82 13.55 -6.62 -2.18
CA GLY A 82 12.63 -6.27 -3.24
C GLY A 82 12.61 -4.76 -3.45
N ALA A 83 12.54 -4.35 -4.71
CA ALA A 83 12.43 -2.95 -5.11
C ALA A 83 11.29 -2.78 -6.11
N GLN A 84 10.73 -1.58 -6.12
CA GLN A 84 9.69 -1.16 -7.03
C GLN A 84 10.08 0.16 -7.67
N PHE A 85 9.91 0.22 -8.98
CA PHE A 85 9.87 1.46 -9.74
C PHE A 85 8.44 1.67 -10.23
N ARG A 86 7.94 2.89 -10.06
CA ARG A 86 6.65 3.31 -10.58
C ARG A 86 6.84 4.57 -11.41
N HIS A 87 6.06 4.70 -12.48
CA HIS A 87 6.04 5.90 -13.28
C HIS A 87 4.63 6.19 -13.75
N GLU A 88 4.13 7.36 -13.38
CA GLU A 88 2.84 7.86 -13.82
C GLU A 88 3.05 9.01 -14.81
N ILE A 89 2.26 9.03 -15.88
CA ILE A 89 2.20 10.12 -16.86
C ILE A 89 0.76 10.56 -17.00
N PHE A 90 0.55 11.85 -16.79
CA PHE A 90 -0.74 12.54 -16.92
C PHE A 90 -0.74 13.35 -18.21
N ASN A 91 -1.77 13.20 -19.05
CA ASN A 91 -1.93 13.97 -20.29
C ASN A 91 -3.34 14.58 -20.37
N GLY A 92 -3.40 15.91 -20.39
CA GLY A 92 -4.66 16.63 -20.39
C GLY A 92 -4.52 18.05 -19.88
N PHE A 93 -5.08 18.32 -18.70
CA PHE A 93 -5.11 19.66 -18.12
C PHE A 93 -3.70 20.10 -17.71
N ASN A 94 -2.93 19.20 -17.10
CA ASN A 94 -1.50 19.40 -16.82
C ASN A 94 -0.70 18.18 -17.29
N ASN A 95 0.27 18.39 -18.18
CA ASN A 95 1.17 17.32 -18.60
C ASN A 95 2.28 17.15 -17.54
N GLU A 96 2.08 16.21 -16.62
CA GLU A 96 3.03 15.92 -15.54
C GLU A 96 3.46 14.45 -15.54
N SER A 97 4.59 14.19 -14.90
CA SER A 97 5.09 12.84 -14.70
C SER A 97 5.63 12.66 -13.29
N ASP A 98 5.24 11.58 -12.62
CA ASP A 98 5.59 11.28 -11.23
C ASP A 98 6.31 9.93 -11.14
N PRO A 99 7.65 9.90 -11.30
CA PRO A 99 8.43 8.69 -11.08
C PRO A 99 8.76 8.48 -9.60
N ASP A 100 8.52 7.27 -9.09
CA ASP A 100 8.87 6.86 -7.73
C ASP A 100 9.73 5.59 -7.72
N VAL A 101 10.67 5.53 -6.79
CA VAL A 101 11.47 4.32 -6.50
C VAL A 101 11.33 4.02 -5.02
N SER A 102 10.78 2.86 -4.71
CA SER A 102 10.63 2.40 -3.34
C SER A 102 11.23 1.01 -3.15
N MET A 103 11.96 0.83 -2.05
CA MET A 103 12.29 -0.52 -1.59
C MET A 103 10.99 -1.13 -1.09
N ARG A 104 10.64 -2.36 -1.49
CA ARG A 104 9.47 -3.06 -0.96
C ARG A 104 9.88 -3.90 0.25
N GLU A 105 10.44 -5.08 0.03
CA GLU A 105 10.85 -5.96 1.13
C GLU A 105 12.37 -5.93 1.34
N ALA A 106 12.80 -5.99 2.59
CA ALA A 106 14.20 -6.10 2.98
C ALA A 106 14.26 -6.73 4.37
N TYR A 107 14.43 -8.05 4.44
CA TYR A 107 14.44 -8.77 5.70
C TYR A 107 15.33 -10.01 5.66
N VAL A 108 15.68 -10.47 6.86
CA VAL A 108 16.36 -11.73 7.11
C VAL A 108 15.44 -12.62 7.93
N GLU A 109 15.34 -13.89 7.57
CA GLU A 109 14.52 -14.90 8.23
C GLU A 109 15.38 -16.13 8.57
N LEU A 110 15.45 -16.47 9.85
CA LEU A 110 15.97 -17.75 10.31
C LEU A 110 14.86 -18.79 10.18
N ARG A 111 15.09 -19.89 9.45
CA ARG A 111 14.11 -20.94 9.14
C ARG A 111 14.50 -22.26 9.79
N LYS A 112 13.89 -22.61 10.91
CA LYS A 112 14.13 -23.89 11.60
C LYS A 112 12.97 -24.84 11.36
N GLU A 113 13.19 -26.11 11.67
CA GLU A 113 12.21 -27.21 11.46
C GLU A 113 10.80 -26.91 12.01
N LYS A 114 10.70 -26.20 13.14
CA LYS A 114 9.43 -25.93 13.83
C LYS A 114 9.07 -24.46 13.96
N TYR A 115 9.99 -23.57 13.58
CA TYR A 115 9.75 -22.14 13.71
C TYR A 115 10.60 -21.33 12.76
N ASN A 116 10.05 -20.19 12.36
CA ASN A 116 10.78 -19.15 11.64
C ASN A 116 10.78 -17.86 12.43
N PHE A 117 11.87 -17.10 12.33
CA PHE A 117 11.98 -15.78 12.91
C PHE A 117 12.54 -14.81 11.87
N ALA A 118 11.72 -13.84 11.46
CA ALA A 118 12.08 -12.82 10.48
C ALA A 118 12.15 -11.43 11.12
N VAL A 119 13.14 -10.64 10.73
CA VAL A 119 13.29 -9.25 11.13
C VAL A 119 13.62 -8.41 9.92
N GLY A 120 12.89 -7.32 9.75
CA GLY A 120 13.12 -6.37 8.67
C GLY A 120 11.82 -5.80 8.14
N ARG A 121 11.92 -5.14 6.99
CA ARG A 121 10.77 -4.55 6.30
C ARG A 121 10.13 -5.61 5.41
N GLN A 122 8.90 -5.99 5.70
CA GLN A 122 8.25 -7.14 5.06
C GLN A 122 6.74 -6.95 4.95
N ILE A 123 6.12 -7.74 4.08
CA ILE A 123 4.67 -7.80 3.90
C ILE A 123 4.15 -9.10 4.51
N VAL A 124 3.13 -9.00 5.36
CA VAL A 124 2.45 -10.12 5.99
C VAL A 124 1.00 -10.16 5.53
N THR A 125 0.54 -11.34 5.15
CA THR A 125 -0.84 -11.57 4.72
C THR A 125 -1.54 -12.53 5.65
N TRP A 126 -2.56 -12.02 6.34
CA TRP A 126 -3.37 -12.82 7.25
C TRP A 126 -4.79 -12.95 6.76
N GLY A 127 -5.20 -14.17 6.40
CA GLY A 127 -6.54 -14.57 6.00
C GLY A 127 -6.49 -15.53 4.81
N LYS A 128 -7.64 -16.12 4.45
CA LYS A 128 -7.75 -17.17 3.42
C LYS A 128 -8.65 -16.76 2.25
N LEU A 129 -9.22 -15.55 2.28
CA LEU A 129 -10.12 -15.05 1.23
C LEU A 129 -9.36 -14.11 0.31
N ASP A 130 -9.58 -14.21 -1.00
CA ASP A 130 -8.70 -13.55 -1.98
C ASP A 130 -8.92 -12.03 -2.07
N ASP A 131 -10.10 -11.51 -1.71
CA ASP A 131 -10.47 -10.13 -2.10
C ASP A 131 -10.89 -9.20 -0.94
N SER A 132 -11.43 -9.74 0.15
CA SER A 132 -11.88 -8.92 1.31
C SER A 132 -11.52 -9.57 2.64
N VAL A 133 -10.24 -9.48 2.97
CA VAL A 133 -9.74 -9.99 4.24
C VAL A 133 -9.86 -8.92 5.32
N ILE A 134 -10.97 -8.95 6.08
CA ILE A 134 -11.22 -8.03 7.20
C ILE A 134 -10.08 -8.10 8.24
N VAL A 135 -9.47 -9.27 8.39
CA VAL A 135 -8.39 -9.54 9.37
C VAL A 135 -7.00 -9.18 8.87
N ASP A 136 -6.85 -8.72 7.63
CA ASP A 136 -5.55 -8.37 7.06
C ASP A 136 -5.29 -6.87 7.26
N ARG A 137 -4.75 -6.53 8.44
CA ARG A 137 -4.58 -5.15 8.94
C ARG A 137 -3.19 -4.85 9.50
N ILE A 138 -2.25 -5.78 9.38
CA ILE A 138 -0.89 -5.63 9.94
C ILE A 138 -0.08 -4.61 9.14
N ASN A 139 -0.13 -4.73 7.81
CA ASN A 139 0.55 -3.81 6.91
C ASN A 139 -0.32 -2.58 6.60
N PRO A 140 0.28 -1.38 6.51
CA PRO A 140 -0.36 -0.23 5.88
C PRO A 140 -0.68 -0.52 4.41
N GLN A 141 -1.47 0.37 3.82
CA GLN A 141 -1.90 0.27 2.42
C GLN A 141 -1.64 1.59 1.69
N ASP A 142 -1.24 1.48 0.44
CA ASP A 142 -1.19 2.55 -0.54
C ASP A 142 -2.57 2.75 -1.16
N TYR A 143 -3.16 3.92 -0.92
CA TYR A 143 -4.43 4.37 -1.47
C TYR A 143 -4.25 5.50 -2.49
N SER A 144 -3.03 5.72 -3.00
CA SER A 144 -2.76 6.75 -4.02
C SER A 144 -3.66 6.61 -5.24
N HIS A 145 -4.11 5.38 -5.54
CA HIS A 145 -4.97 5.02 -6.66
C HIS A 145 -6.29 4.41 -6.16
N TYR A 146 -6.73 4.86 -4.99
CA TYR A 146 -7.90 4.33 -4.29
C TYR A 146 -7.86 2.79 -4.15
N ILE A 147 -8.89 2.09 -4.64
CA ILE A 147 -9.09 0.65 -4.55
C ILE A 147 -8.96 -0.04 -5.91
N LEU A 148 -8.35 0.62 -6.90
CA LEU A 148 -8.21 0.09 -8.25
C LEU A 148 -7.30 -1.15 -8.30
N TYR A 149 -6.26 -1.15 -7.48
CA TYR A 149 -5.38 -2.29 -7.31
C TYR A 149 -5.94 -3.26 -6.28
N ASP A 150 -5.66 -4.54 -6.48
CA ASP A 150 -5.99 -5.59 -5.53
C ASP A 150 -5.37 -5.29 -4.16
N LYS A 151 -6.07 -5.69 -3.10
CA LYS A 151 -5.64 -5.40 -1.72
C LYS A 151 -4.22 -5.88 -1.43
N GLN A 152 -3.80 -7.02 -2.01
CA GLN A 152 -2.46 -7.56 -1.79
C GLN A 152 -1.36 -6.71 -2.45
N GLU A 153 -1.67 -6.09 -3.58
CA GLU A 153 -0.72 -5.26 -4.34
C GLU A 153 -0.53 -3.87 -3.74
N ARG A 154 -1.59 -3.38 -3.08
CA ARG A 154 -1.62 -2.11 -2.34
C ARG A 154 -0.93 -2.16 -0.98
N LYS A 155 -0.47 -3.32 -0.51
CA LYS A 155 0.18 -3.39 0.80
C LYS A 155 1.50 -2.64 0.80
N ASP A 156 1.68 -1.79 1.80
CA ASP A 156 2.96 -1.20 2.09
C ASP A 156 3.74 -2.08 3.09
N PRO A 157 5.00 -2.40 2.77
CA PRO A 157 5.86 -3.13 3.68
C PRO A 157 6.12 -2.29 4.93
N ALA A 158 6.16 -2.94 6.09
CA ALA A 158 6.45 -2.28 7.36
C ALA A 158 7.61 -2.96 8.07
N LEU A 159 8.38 -2.19 8.84
CA LEU A 159 9.43 -2.76 9.70
C LEU A 159 8.77 -3.58 10.82
N MET A 160 9.11 -4.87 10.91
CA MET A 160 8.56 -5.75 11.95
C MET A 160 9.47 -6.92 12.30
N MET A 161 9.20 -7.50 13.46
CA MET A 161 9.64 -8.84 13.84
C MET A 161 8.47 -9.80 13.67
N LEU A 162 8.70 -10.93 12.99
CA LEU A 162 7.69 -11.94 12.72
C LEU A 162 8.20 -13.29 13.21
N TYR A 163 7.54 -13.82 14.22
CA TYR A 163 7.78 -15.18 14.70
C TYR A 163 6.67 -16.09 14.20
N LYS A 164 7.04 -17.20 13.56
CA LYS A 164 6.11 -18.25 13.13
C LYS A 164 6.51 -19.54 13.83
N TYR A 165 5.56 -20.21 14.45
CA TYR A 165 5.71 -21.57 14.95
C TYR A 165 4.70 -22.46 14.22
N PHE A 166 5.12 -23.66 13.87
CA PHE A 166 4.24 -24.62 13.20
C PHE A 166 4.62 -26.05 13.58
N ASN A 167 3.60 -26.89 13.67
CA ASN A 167 3.67 -28.34 13.75
C ASN A 167 2.51 -28.94 12.92
N ASP A 168 2.33 -30.25 12.96
CA ASP A 168 1.36 -30.95 12.10
C ASP A 168 -0.10 -30.49 12.31
N ASP A 169 -0.46 -30.10 13.53
CA ASP A 169 -1.85 -29.79 13.90
C ASP A 169 -2.12 -28.29 14.12
N VAL A 170 -1.08 -27.51 14.41
CA VAL A 170 -1.17 -26.15 14.93
C VAL A 170 -0.09 -25.24 14.31
N SER A 171 -0.48 -23.99 14.02
CA SER A 171 0.46 -22.91 13.73
C SER A 171 0.13 -21.65 14.51
N MET A 172 1.16 -20.93 14.92
CA MET A 172 1.07 -19.64 15.60
C MET A 172 1.96 -18.63 14.88
N GLU A 173 1.47 -17.42 14.68
CA GLU A 173 2.26 -16.31 14.17
C GLU A 173 2.11 -15.10 15.07
N VAL A 174 3.22 -14.43 15.35
CA VAL A 174 3.29 -13.22 16.15
C VAL A 174 4.02 -12.17 15.34
N ALA A 175 3.33 -11.08 15.01
CA ALA A 175 3.90 -9.92 14.34
C ALA A 175 4.04 -8.79 15.36
N TYR A 176 5.24 -8.22 15.48
CA TYR A 176 5.53 -7.07 16.32
C TYR A 176 6.11 -5.95 15.47
N LEU A 177 5.42 -4.81 15.44
CA LEU A 177 5.83 -3.62 14.71
C LEU A 177 6.34 -2.61 15.75
N PRO A 178 7.64 -2.28 15.79
CA PRO A 178 8.19 -1.34 16.77
C PRO A 178 7.69 0.09 16.55
N PHE A 179 7.34 0.45 15.31
CA PHE A 179 6.88 1.78 14.92
C PHE A 179 5.62 1.67 14.07
N PHE A 180 4.73 2.64 14.23
CA PHE A 180 3.54 2.76 13.39
C PHE A 180 3.90 3.46 12.07
N GLU A 181 3.42 2.91 10.97
CA GLU A 181 3.49 3.50 9.63
C GLU A 181 2.06 3.69 9.12
N PRO A 182 1.65 4.93 8.77
CA PRO A 182 0.31 5.19 8.24
C PRO A 182 0.19 4.69 6.79
N SER A 183 -1.04 4.43 6.37
CA SER A 183 -1.38 4.20 4.96
C SER A 183 -1.09 5.46 4.14
N HIS A 184 -0.54 5.28 2.94
CA HIS A 184 -0.29 6.40 2.04
C HIS A 184 -1.57 6.79 1.30
N VAL A 185 -1.86 8.10 1.26
CA VAL A 185 -3.03 8.66 0.57
C VAL A 185 -2.58 9.94 -0.12
N LYS A 186 -2.75 10.02 -1.45
CA LYS A 186 -2.55 11.28 -2.18
C LYS A 186 -3.73 12.22 -1.85
N MET A 187 -3.43 13.34 -1.20
CA MET A 187 -4.45 14.34 -0.82
C MET A 187 -4.68 15.39 -1.92
N PHE A 188 -3.62 15.78 -2.64
CA PHE A 188 -3.65 16.72 -3.77
C PHE A 188 -2.65 16.28 -4.86
N GLY A 189 -2.66 16.95 -6.02
CA GLY A 189 -1.63 16.82 -7.06
C GLY A 189 -1.72 15.56 -7.94
N SER A 190 -2.89 14.93 -7.99
CA SER A 190 -3.17 13.81 -8.89
C SER A 190 -4.69 13.73 -9.11
N ASP A 191 -5.14 13.24 -10.26
CA ASP A 191 -6.55 12.90 -10.52
C ASP A 191 -7.12 11.90 -9.51
N TRP A 192 -6.26 11.06 -8.94
CA TRP A 192 -6.61 10.10 -7.90
C TRP A 192 -6.56 10.68 -6.49
N ALA A 193 -6.18 11.95 -6.34
CA ALA A 193 -6.07 12.56 -5.04
C ALA A 193 -7.45 12.89 -4.45
N MET A 194 -7.60 12.73 -3.13
CA MET A 194 -8.88 12.93 -2.45
C MET A 194 -9.48 14.33 -2.67
N PHE A 195 -8.64 15.36 -2.76
CA PHE A 195 -9.06 16.76 -2.86
C PHE A 195 -8.41 17.48 -4.05
N GLY A 196 -7.83 16.75 -5.02
CA GLY A 196 -7.11 17.35 -6.16
C GLY A 196 -7.96 18.37 -6.93
N HIS A 197 -9.12 17.93 -7.43
CA HIS A 197 -10.07 18.74 -8.18
C HIS A 197 -10.57 20.00 -7.44
N LEU A 198 -10.63 19.97 -6.11
CA LEU A 198 -11.11 21.11 -5.31
C LEU A 198 -10.17 22.31 -5.40
N LEU A 199 -8.85 22.05 -5.39
CA LEU A 199 -7.87 23.14 -5.44
C LEU A 199 -7.86 23.79 -6.83
N GLU A 200 -7.99 22.98 -7.88
CA GLU A 200 -8.04 23.43 -9.27
C GLU A 200 -9.32 24.21 -9.58
N GLU A 201 -10.47 23.69 -9.16
CA GLU A 201 -11.74 24.40 -9.32
C GLU A 201 -11.71 25.77 -8.62
N VAL A 202 -11.12 25.86 -7.42
CA VAL A 202 -10.97 27.14 -6.72
C VAL A 202 -9.99 28.08 -7.44
N ASN A 203 -8.86 27.56 -7.92
CA ASN A 203 -7.82 28.38 -8.53
C ASN A 203 -8.20 28.89 -9.93
N TYR A 204 -8.91 28.08 -10.73
CA TYR A 204 -9.30 28.43 -12.10
C TYR A 204 -10.77 28.87 -12.22
N GLY A 205 -11.58 28.68 -11.17
CA GLY A 205 -12.96 29.16 -11.10
C GLY A 205 -13.11 30.65 -10.81
N THR A 206 -14.36 31.10 -10.78
CA THR A 206 -14.77 32.49 -10.56
C THR A 206 -14.80 32.86 -9.06
N TYR A 207 -13.70 32.61 -8.36
CA TYR A 207 -13.55 32.95 -6.94
C TYR A 207 -12.74 34.24 -6.74
N THR A 208 -13.01 34.95 -5.64
CA THR A 208 -12.24 36.16 -5.28
C THR A 208 -10.81 35.80 -4.86
N SER A 209 -9.86 36.72 -5.02
CA SER A 209 -8.46 36.51 -4.60
C SER A 209 -8.33 36.14 -3.12
N ALA A 210 -9.20 36.67 -2.26
CA ALA A 210 -9.24 36.34 -0.84
C ALA A 210 -9.67 34.88 -0.59
N GLN A 211 -10.67 34.38 -1.34
CA GLN A 211 -11.11 32.98 -1.26
C GLN A 211 -10.02 32.03 -1.77
N LYS A 212 -9.37 32.35 -2.90
CA LYS A 212 -8.25 31.56 -3.43
C LYS A 212 -7.10 31.50 -2.42
N SER A 213 -6.73 32.63 -1.83
CA SER A 213 -5.69 32.69 -0.80
C SER A 213 -6.05 31.89 0.46
N ALA A 214 -7.32 31.88 0.86
CA ALA A 214 -7.77 31.11 2.03
C ALA A 214 -7.64 29.61 1.79
N VAL A 215 -8.08 29.12 0.62
CA VAL A 215 -7.97 27.69 0.26
C VAL A 215 -6.52 27.26 0.07
N ASN A 216 -5.70 28.04 -0.65
CA ASN A 216 -4.28 27.74 -0.82
C ASN A 216 -3.47 27.85 0.48
N SER A 217 -4.00 28.50 1.52
CA SER A 217 -3.38 28.54 2.85
C SER A 217 -3.63 27.29 3.70
N ILE A 218 -4.51 26.39 3.25
CA ILE A 218 -4.74 25.10 3.90
C ILE A 218 -3.51 24.23 3.68
N ALA A 219 -2.64 24.18 4.69
CA ALA A 219 -1.52 23.26 4.73
C ALA A 219 -1.93 21.97 5.46
N ILE A 220 -1.72 20.82 4.84
CA ILE A 220 -1.80 19.54 5.53
C ILE A 220 -0.50 19.35 6.30
N SER A 221 -0.61 19.09 7.61
CA SER A 221 0.52 18.67 8.41
C SER A 221 0.49 17.16 8.52
N ASP A 222 1.42 16.50 7.82
CA ASP A 222 1.52 15.03 7.75
C ASP A 222 2.14 14.39 9.01
N HIS A 223 2.19 15.13 10.12
CA HIS A 223 2.84 14.68 11.34
C HIS A 223 1.85 14.53 12.49
N ASP A 224 1.73 13.31 13.00
CA ASP A 224 1.03 12.99 14.24
C ASP A 224 2.00 12.33 15.23
N THR A 225 1.79 12.55 16.53
CA THR A 225 2.54 11.90 17.63
C THR A 225 2.56 10.37 17.55
N VAL A 226 1.54 9.74 16.93
CA VAL A 226 1.54 8.29 16.70
C VAL A 226 2.55 7.85 15.64
N THR A 227 2.95 8.75 14.73
CA THR A 227 3.97 8.50 13.70
C THR A 227 5.41 8.74 14.19
N ASP A 228 5.58 9.25 15.41
CA ASP A 228 6.89 9.35 16.05
C ASP A 228 7.50 7.96 16.19
N LYS A 229 8.81 7.85 15.90
CA LYS A 229 9.60 6.61 16.07
C LYS A 229 9.82 6.29 17.55
N SER A 230 8.74 5.89 18.23
CA SER A 230 8.69 5.58 19.64
C SER A 230 8.13 4.18 19.85
N LEU A 231 8.76 3.41 20.72
CA LEU A 231 8.26 2.09 21.12
C LEU A 231 6.91 2.17 21.86
N LYS A 232 6.48 3.35 22.31
CA LYS A 232 5.11 3.55 22.85
C LYS A 232 4.04 3.34 21.78
N ASN A 233 4.40 3.52 20.51
CA ASN A 233 3.53 3.35 19.36
C ASN A 233 3.68 1.95 18.73
N SER A 234 4.30 1.01 19.45
CA SER A 234 4.45 -0.37 18.96
C SER A 234 3.11 -1.05 18.80
N GLN A 235 3.02 -1.93 17.81
CA GLN A 235 1.82 -2.70 17.52
C GLN A 235 2.12 -4.19 17.58
N VAL A 236 1.12 -4.99 17.94
CA VAL A 236 1.27 -6.45 18.00
C VAL A 236 0.05 -7.15 17.43
N GLY A 237 0.30 -8.17 16.63
CA GLY A 237 -0.70 -9.12 16.18
C GLY A 237 -0.30 -10.53 16.59
N VAL A 238 -1.30 -11.35 16.93
CA VAL A 238 -1.16 -12.79 17.14
C VAL A 238 -2.21 -13.51 16.31
N ARG A 239 -1.78 -14.51 15.56
CA ARG A 239 -2.64 -15.44 14.82
C ARG A 239 -2.38 -16.85 15.30
N PHE A 240 -3.44 -17.57 15.66
CA PHE A 240 -3.39 -18.98 15.95
C PHE A 240 -4.27 -19.72 14.94
N ARG A 241 -3.78 -20.83 14.40
CA ARG A 241 -4.55 -21.73 13.55
C ARG A 241 -4.34 -23.15 14.04
N GLY A 242 -5.38 -23.96 13.95
CA GLY A 242 -5.24 -25.37 14.19
C GLY A 242 -6.32 -26.15 13.48
N LYS A 243 -6.15 -27.47 13.51
CA LYS A 243 -7.10 -28.43 12.98
C LYS A 243 -7.44 -29.42 14.09
N VAL A 244 -8.72 -29.69 14.28
CA VAL A 244 -9.21 -30.77 15.14
C VAL A 244 -10.16 -31.62 14.31
N ASN A 245 -9.78 -32.88 14.06
CA ASN A 245 -10.45 -33.76 13.10
C ASN A 245 -10.56 -33.11 11.72
N ASP A 246 -11.76 -32.95 11.17
CA ASP A 246 -12.02 -32.32 9.87
C ASP A 246 -12.35 -30.82 9.97
N VAL A 247 -12.19 -30.21 11.15
CA VAL A 247 -12.52 -28.80 11.39
C VAL A 247 -11.25 -27.98 11.53
N ASP A 248 -11.07 -27.03 10.61
CA ASP A 248 -10.06 -25.99 10.68
C ASP A 248 -10.60 -24.79 11.47
N TYR A 249 -9.78 -24.23 12.37
CA TYR A 249 -10.13 -23.01 13.10
C TYR A 249 -8.97 -22.02 13.11
N SER A 250 -9.32 -20.73 13.21
CA SER A 250 -8.35 -19.64 13.29
C SER A 250 -8.81 -18.56 14.26
N LEU A 251 -7.90 -18.13 15.12
CA LEU A 251 -8.09 -17.06 16.09
C LEU A 251 -7.10 -15.93 15.79
N TYR A 252 -7.58 -14.70 15.90
CA TYR A 252 -6.79 -13.50 15.64
C TYR A 252 -6.95 -12.54 16.82
N TYR A 253 -5.84 -12.01 17.30
CA TYR A 253 -5.78 -10.92 18.26
C TYR A 253 -4.86 -9.84 17.71
N MET A 254 -5.30 -8.57 17.75
CA MET A 254 -4.52 -7.45 17.25
C MET A 254 -4.68 -6.25 18.16
N ASN A 255 -3.56 -5.66 18.54
CA ASN A 255 -3.48 -4.32 19.11
C ASN A 255 -2.67 -3.48 18.11
N VAL A 256 -3.40 -2.82 17.20
CA VAL A 256 -2.88 -2.05 16.07
C VAL A 256 -3.65 -0.74 15.96
N TYR A 257 -3.01 0.31 15.48
CA TYR A 257 -3.66 1.57 15.14
C TYR A 257 -4.48 1.42 13.85
N ASN A 258 -5.43 2.32 13.64
CA ASN A 258 -6.03 2.47 12.32
C ASN A 258 -5.01 3.14 11.40
N SER A 259 -4.58 2.45 10.33
CA SER A 259 -3.57 2.97 9.42
C SER A 259 -4.10 4.06 8.48
N VAL A 260 -5.42 4.13 8.25
CA VAL A 260 -6.03 5.12 7.37
C VAL A 260 -5.86 6.52 7.97
N PRO A 261 -5.22 7.48 7.27
CA PRO A 261 -5.07 8.86 7.72
C PRO A 261 -6.44 9.50 7.99
N VAL A 262 -6.51 10.32 9.03
CA VAL A 262 -7.69 11.12 9.36
C VAL A 262 -7.32 12.58 9.43
N LEU A 263 -8.17 13.43 8.85
CA LEU A 263 -7.99 14.88 8.93
C LEU A 263 -8.37 15.37 10.32
N LYS A 264 -7.49 16.17 10.92
CA LYS A 264 -7.73 16.80 12.22
C LYS A 264 -7.71 18.30 12.07
N GLU A 265 -8.78 18.96 12.49
CA GLU A 265 -8.85 20.42 12.50
C GLU A 265 -8.19 20.94 13.79
N LYS A 266 -7.07 21.66 13.65
CA LYS A 266 -6.44 22.33 14.79
C LYS A 266 -7.00 23.73 14.93
N THR A 267 -7.92 23.92 15.88
CA THR A 267 -8.48 25.23 16.21
C THR A 267 -7.73 25.87 17.38
N ALA A 268 -7.92 27.18 17.59
CA ALA A 268 -7.38 27.88 18.76
C ALA A 268 -7.86 27.27 20.11
N ASN A 269 -8.97 26.53 20.09
CA ASN A 269 -9.55 25.86 21.27
C ASN A 269 -9.12 24.39 21.41
N GLY A 270 -8.22 23.89 20.56
CA GLY A 270 -7.75 22.50 20.56
C GLY A 270 -8.06 21.75 19.26
N THR A 271 -7.56 20.52 19.19
CA THR A 271 -7.75 19.63 18.04
C THR A 271 -9.14 18.99 18.09
N ILE A 272 -9.96 19.22 17.07
CA ILE A 272 -11.24 18.54 16.90
C ILE A 272 -11.05 17.48 15.81
N VAL A 273 -11.35 16.23 16.14
CA VAL A 273 -11.52 15.17 15.14
C VAL A 273 -12.97 15.26 14.66
N LYS A 274 -13.18 15.53 13.38
CA LYS A 274 -14.50 15.46 12.74
C LYS A 274 -14.59 14.21 11.89
#